data_AF-A0A2C9LAP8-F1
#
_entry.id   AF-A0A2C9LAP8-F1
#
_cell.length_a   1.000
_cell.length_b   1.000
_cell.length_c   1.000
_cell.angle_alpha   90.00
_cell.angle_beta   90.00
_cell.angle_gamma   90.00
#
_symmetry.space_group_name_H-M   'P 1'
#
loop_
_entity.id
_entity.type
_entity.pdbx_description
1 polymer ?
#
loop_
_entity_poly.entity_id
_entity_poly.type
_entity_poly.pdbx_seq_one_letter_code
_entity_poly.pdbx_strand_id
1 'polypeptide(L)'
;MAKHYAEYRPGYPPDIFDTIMSYHNEVKSNSHDLAVDVCCGAGQSTLPLIKLFSQVVGVDVSEDQIQNLPKDVPNLTSFVGLAEDLSMIESGTVDLVTIATGLHWVNVEKCLQEVKRVLKPGGTFAAYTWTMDQFDDPKVVSIFKEYYSSRILIALEKY
;
A
#
# COMPACT_ATOMS: atom_id res chain seq x y z
N MET A 1 5.68 -4.62 -22.89
CA MET A 1 5.68 -5.69 -21.85
C MET A 1 4.62 -5.45 -20.77
N ALA A 2 4.21 -4.21 -20.46
CA ALA A 2 3.18 -3.91 -19.44
C ALA A 2 1.76 -4.42 -19.76
N LYS A 3 1.35 -4.41 -21.04
CA LYS A 3 -0.02 -4.73 -21.46
C LYS A 3 -0.48 -6.16 -21.10
N HIS A 4 0.46 -7.12 -21.02
CA HIS A 4 0.13 -8.48 -20.64
C HIS A 4 0.14 -8.71 -19.12
N TYR A 5 0.85 -7.90 -18.33
CA TYR A 5 0.94 -8.12 -16.87
C TYR A 5 -0.36 -7.78 -16.13
N ALA A 6 -1.09 -6.75 -16.58
CA ALA A 6 -2.37 -6.36 -15.98
C ALA A 6 -3.50 -7.37 -16.27
N GLU A 7 -3.45 -8.07 -17.41
CA GLU A 7 -4.49 -9.03 -17.83
C GLU A 7 -4.48 -10.34 -17.04
N TYR A 8 -3.34 -10.76 -16.47
CA TYR A 8 -3.20 -12.05 -15.77
C TYR A 8 -3.29 -11.97 -14.24
N ARG A 9 -3.44 -10.79 -13.64
CA ARG A 9 -3.71 -10.66 -12.20
C ARG A 9 -5.16 -10.22 -11.97
N PRO A 10 -6.04 -11.11 -11.47
CA PRO A 10 -7.35 -10.68 -11.00
C PRO A 10 -7.18 -9.57 -9.96
N GLY A 11 -8.10 -8.61 -9.93
CA GLY A 11 -8.10 -7.57 -8.88
C GLY A 11 -8.24 -8.19 -7.49
N TYR A 12 -7.76 -7.49 -6.45
CA TYR A 12 -7.79 -7.99 -5.07
C TYR A 12 -9.23 -8.27 -4.59
N PRO A 13 -9.48 -9.35 -3.80
CA PRO A 13 -10.82 -9.68 -3.34
C PRO A 13 -11.35 -8.55 -2.44
N PRO A 14 -12.63 -8.15 -2.54
CA PRO A 14 -13.20 -7.09 -1.70
C PRO A 14 -12.96 -7.29 -0.19
N ASP A 15 -13.03 -8.53 0.28
CA ASP A 15 -12.88 -8.92 1.68
C ASP A 15 -11.55 -8.45 2.31
N ILE A 16 -10.48 -8.27 1.51
CA ILE A 16 -9.21 -7.75 2.03
C ILE A 16 -9.33 -6.28 2.42
N PHE A 17 -10.04 -5.50 1.62
CA PHE A 17 -10.29 -4.09 1.90
C PHE A 17 -11.27 -3.94 3.07
N ASP A 18 -12.27 -4.81 3.19
CA ASP A 18 -13.16 -4.84 4.35
C ASP A 18 -12.39 -5.11 5.65
N THR A 19 -11.42 -6.03 5.61
CA THR A 19 -10.55 -6.33 6.75
C THR A 19 -9.65 -5.13 7.09
N ILE A 20 -9.02 -4.51 6.08
CA ILE A 20 -8.18 -3.31 6.25
C ILE A 20 -9.01 -2.17 6.86
N MET A 21 -10.20 -1.90 6.33
CA MET A 21 -11.06 -0.83 6.81
C MET A 21 -11.61 -1.11 8.20
N SER A 22 -11.93 -2.38 8.52
CA SER A 22 -12.34 -2.76 9.87
C SER A 22 -11.25 -2.42 10.89
N TYR A 23 -10.00 -2.79 10.62
CA TYR A 23 -8.85 -2.47 11.47
C TYR A 23 -8.59 -0.96 11.56
N HIS A 24 -8.60 -0.29 10.42
CA HIS A 24 -8.38 1.15 10.33
C HIS A 24 -9.41 1.93 11.18
N ASN A 25 -10.67 1.48 11.19
CA ASN A 25 -11.77 2.10 11.92
C ASN A 25 -11.80 1.76 13.42
N GLU A 26 -11.01 0.80 13.92
CA GLU A 26 -10.89 0.56 15.37
C GLU A 26 -10.33 1.77 16.12
N VAL A 27 -9.55 2.60 15.43
CA VAL A 27 -9.03 3.85 15.96
C VAL A 27 -10.06 4.95 15.71
N LYS A 28 -10.79 5.35 16.75
CA LYS A 28 -11.88 6.35 16.63
C LYS A 28 -11.46 7.70 16.03
N SER A 29 -10.17 8.04 16.08
CA SER A 29 -9.63 9.28 15.54
C SER A 29 -9.16 9.17 14.08
N ASN A 30 -9.20 7.98 13.48
CA ASN A 30 -8.79 7.82 12.09
C ASN A 30 -9.85 8.44 11.16
N SER A 31 -9.37 9.22 10.19
CA SER A 31 -10.18 9.77 9.11
C SER A 31 -9.88 9.03 7.81
N HIS A 32 -10.72 9.24 6.81
CA HIS A 32 -10.54 8.65 5.47
C HIS A 32 -10.13 9.76 4.48
N ASP A 33 -9.17 10.60 4.86
CA ASP A 33 -8.79 11.75 4.04
C ASP A 33 -7.81 11.34 2.94
N LEU A 34 -6.73 10.63 3.30
CA LEU A 34 -5.64 10.30 2.38
C LEU A 34 -5.17 8.85 2.53
N ALA A 35 -5.28 8.08 1.44
CA ALA A 35 -4.61 6.80 1.29
C ALA A 35 -3.45 6.86 0.28
N VAL A 36 -2.38 6.12 0.55
CA VAL A 36 -1.22 6.00 -0.32
C VAL A 36 -0.98 4.52 -0.64
N ASP A 37 -1.05 4.15 -1.91
CA ASP A 37 -0.71 2.82 -2.41
C ASP A 37 0.70 2.85 -2.99
N VAL A 38 1.64 2.21 -2.29
CA VAL A 38 3.05 2.14 -2.67
C VAL A 38 3.31 0.83 -3.41
N CYS A 39 4.13 0.89 -4.46
CA CYS A 39 4.23 -0.16 -5.47
C CYS A 39 2.87 -0.43 -6.14
N CYS A 40 2.17 0.65 -6.53
CA CYS A 40 0.78 0.57 -6.98
C CYS A 40 0.58 -0.20 -8.29
N GLY A 41 1.64 -0.39 -9.09
CA GLY A 41 1.55 -0.97 -10.42
C GLY A 41 0.51 -0.26 -11.28
N ALA A 42 -0.28 -1.04 -12.02
CA ALA A 42 -1.39 -0.54 -12.85
C ALA A 42 -2.65 -0.23 -12.03
N GLY A 43 -2.58 -0.22 -10.70
CA GLY A 43 -3.64 0.25 -9.82
C GLY A 43 -4.59 -0.83 -9.29
N GLN A 44 -4.26 -2.12 -9.40
CA GLN A 44 -5.15 -3.19 -8.90
C GLN A 44 -5.50 -3.04 -7.41
N SER A 45 -4.57 -2.53 -6.60
CA SER A 45 -4.76 -2.20 -5.17
C SER A 45 -5.26 -0.76 -4.97
N THR A 46 -4.87 0.15 -5.86
CA THR A 46 -5.21 1.58 -5.77
C THR A 46 -6.68 1.86 -6.07
N LEU A 47 -7.25 1.20 -7.09
CA LEU A 47 -8.59 1.53 -7.58
C LEU A 47 -9.70 1.29 -6.55
N PRO A 48 -9.67 0.22 -5.74
CA PRO A 48 -10.62 0.05 -4.63
C PRO A 48 -10.56 1.18 -3.59
N LEU A 49 -9.38 1.74 -3.32
CA LEU A 49 -9.20 2.80 -2.31
C LEU A 49 -9.88 4.12 -2.70
N ILE A 50 -10.07 4.37 -4.00
CA ILE A 50 -10.70 5.59 -4.53
C ILE A 50 -12.13 5.78 -4.01
N LYS A 51 -12.81 4.69 -3.66
CA LYS A 51 -14.16 4.71 -3.08
C LYS A 51 -14.16 4.82 -1.56
N LEU A 52 -13.02 4.57 -0.93
CA LEU A 52 -12.87 4.48 0.52
C LEU A 52 -12.25 5.75 1.11
N PHE A 53 -11.44 6.48 0.33
CA PHE A 53 -10.72 7.67 0.78
C PHE A 53 -11.02 8.89 -0.07
N SER A 54 -10.98 10.06 0.56
CA SER A 54 -11.22 11.35 -0.08
C SER A 54 -10.17 11.68 -1.13
N GLN A 55 -8.92 11.26 -0.93
CA GLN A 55 -7.80 11.35 -1.85
C GLN A 55 -7.00 10.04 -1.83
N VAL A 56 -6.52 9.63 -3.00
CA VAL A 56 -5.66 8.46 -3.17
C VAL A 56 -4.41 8.85 -3.95
N VAL A 57 -3.26 8.43 -3.46
CA VAL A 57 -1.97 8.58 -4.14
C VAL A 57 -1.42 7.21 -4.50
N GLY A 58 -1.13 6.97 -5.78
CA GLY A 58 -0.36 5.81 -6.24
C GLY A 58 1.11 6.16 -6.44
N VAL A 59 2.03 5.35 -5.93
CA VAL A 59 3.48 5.49 -6.16
C VAL A 59 4.04 4.20 -6.71
N ASP A 60 4.72 4.27 -7.86
CA ASP A 60 5.43 3.13 -8.44
C ASP A 60 6.70 3.59 -9.15
N VAL A 61 7.75 2.75 -9.13
CA VAL A 61 9.02 3.06 -9.80
C VAL A 61 8.90 2.97 -11.32
N SER A 62 7.91 2.21 -11.81
CA SER A 62 7.69 1.99 -13.23
C SER A 62 6.81 3.08 -13.82
N GLU A 63 7.43 3.97 -14.61
CA GLU A 63 6.69 4.96 -15.40
C GLU A 63 5.63 4.30 -16.30
N ASP A 64 5.95 3.17 -16.92
CA ASP A 64 5.02 2.39 -17.73
C ASP A 64 3.75 1.98 -16.95
N GLN A 65 3.89 1.60 -15.67
CA GLN A 65 2.75 1.23 -14.82
C GLN A 65 1.90 2.45 -14.49
N ILE A 66 2.54 3.55 -14.08
CA ILE A 66 1.88 4.82 -13.77
C ILE A 66 1.08 5.34 -14.97
N GLN A 67 1.61 5.21 -16.19
CA GLN A 67 0.91 5.61 -17.41
C GLN A 67 -0.38 4.82 -17.68
N ASN A 68 -0.53 3.62 -17.11
CA ASN A 68 -1.74 2.80 -17.23
C ASN A 68 -2.81 3.13 -16.19
N LEU A 69 -2.51 3.96 -15.19
CA LEU A 69 -3.52 4.42 -14.23
C LEU A 69 -4.55 5.35 -14.92
N PRO A 70 -5.83 5.30 -14.51
CA PRO A 70 -6.85 6.16 -15.10
C PRO A 70 -6.57 7.63 -14.75
N LYS A 71 -6.63 8.49 -15.78
CA LYS A 71 -6.32 9.93 -15.67
C LYS A 71 -7.55 10.79 -15.40
N ASP A 72 -8.74 10.22 -15.53
CA ASP A 72 -10.05 10.85 -15.39
C ASP A 72 -10.68 10.62 -14.02
N VAL A 73 -9.96 10.01 -13.07
CA VAL A 73 -10.39 9.90 -11.68
C VAL A 73 -9.96 11.16 -10.91
N PRO A 74 -10.91 11.97 -10.40
CA PRO A 74 -10.60 13.29 -9.84
C PRO A 74 -9.86 13.26 -8.50
N ASN A 75 -9.98 12.18 -7.73
CA ASN A 75 -9.34 12.01 -6.42
C ASN A 75 -8.16 11.02 -6.45
N LEU A 76 -7.64 10.67 -7.63
CA LEU A 76 -6.43 9.87 -7.79
C LEU A 76 -5.30 10.74 -8.32
N THR A 77 -4.18 10.77 -7.60
CA THR A 77 -2.90 11.32 -8.08
C THR A 77 -1.87 10.19 -8.13
N SER A 78 -0.94 10.24 -9.08
CA SER A 78 0.07 9.19 -9.24
C SER A 78 1.46 9.78 -9.45
N PHE A 79 2.47 9.19 -8.81
CA PHE A 79 3.88 9.61 -8.93
C PHE A 79 4.76 8.44 -9.37
N VAL A 80 5.72 8.74 -10.25
CA VAL A 80 6.85 7.85 -10.49
C VAL A 80 7.84 8.06 -9.35
N GLY A 81 8.10 7.02 -8.56
CA GLY A 81 8.91 7.14 -7.34
C GLY A 81 9.27 5.79 -6.72
N LEU A 82 10.31 5.81 -5.88
CA LEU A 82 10.72 4.65 -5.10
C LEU A 82 9.86 4.50 -3.85
N ALA A 83 9.67 3.27 -3.37
CA ALA A 83 8.97 3.02 -2.11
C ALA A 83 9.77 3.53 -0.89
N GLU A 84 11.08 3.69 -1.07
CA GLU A 84 12.04 4.20 -0.10
C GLU A 84 12.15 5.73 -0.08
N ASP A 85 11.44 6.44 -0.97
CA ASP A 85 11.42 7.89 -1.04
C ASP A 85 10.00 8.38 -1.33
N LEU A 86 9.29 8.73 -0.25
CA LEU A 86 7.96 9.32 -0.28
C LEU A 86 8.02 10.83 -0.02
N SER A 87 9.11 11.51 -0.41
CA SER A 87 9.32 12.94 -0.14
C SER A 87 8.27 13.87 -0.76
N MET A 88 7.52 13.40 -1.76
CA MET A 88 6.34 14.11 -2.29
C MET A 88 5.14 14.13 -1.33
N ILE A 89 5.22 13.39 -0.21
CA ILE A 89 4.17 13.24 0.79
C ILE A 89 4.65 13.82 2.13
N GLU A 90 3.85 14.73 2.68
CA GLU A 90 4.14 15.38 3.95
C GLU A 90 4.08 14.39 5.13
N SER A 91 4.96 14.57 6.10
CA SER A 91 5.02 13.72 7.29
C SER A 91 3.75 13.82 8.13
N GLY A 92 3.25 12.69 8.63
CA GLY A 92 2.10 12.67 9.53
C GLY A 92 0.77 13.10 8.89
N THR A 93 0.59 12.89 7.58
CA THR A 93 -0.61 13.31 6.84
C THR A 93 -1.42 12.16 6.26
N VAL A 94 -0.90 10.93 6.25
CA VAL A 94 -1.53 9.78 5.62
C VAL A 94 -2.34 8.95 6.62
N ASP A 95 -3.56 8.59 6.25
CA ASP A 95 -4.45 7.75 7.07
C ASP A 95 -4.18 6.25 6.86
N LEU A 96 -3.95 5.86 5.61
CA LEU A 96 -3.69 4.48 5.22
C LEU A 96 -2.54 4.41 4.21
N VAL A 97 -1.55 3.56 4.47
CA VAL A 97 -0.57 3.14 3.46
C VAL A 97 -0.80 1.68 3.11
N THR A 98 -0.89 1.36 1.83
CA THR A 98 -0.98 -0.02 1.32
C THR A 98 0.26 -0.39 0.51
N ILE A 99 0.71 -1.65 0.65
CA ILE A 99 1.66 -2.28 -0.29
C ILE A 99 1.13 -3.66 -0.65
N ALA A 100 0.67 -3.82 -1.89
CA ALA A 100 0.04 -5.04 -2.37
C ALA A 100 0.97 -5.80 -3.32
N THR A 101 1.61 -6.87 -2.83
CA THR A 101 2.61 -7.66 -3.58
C THR A 101 3.81 -6.83 -4.07
N GLY A 102 4.25 -5.84 -3.27
CA GLY A 102 5.40 -4.98 -3.59
C GLY A 102 6.63 -5.15 -2.70
N LEU A 103 6.47 -5.64 -1.46
CA LEU A 103 7.54 -5.63 -0.45
C LEU A 103 8.81 -6.40 -0.83
N HIS A 104 8.73 -7.41 -1.71
CA HIS A 104 9.89 -8.18 -2.14
C HIS A 104 10.80 -7.45 -3.14
N TRP A 105 10.35 -6.32 -3.69
CA TRP A 105 11.12 -5.51 -4.64
C TRP A 105 11.89 -4.35 -4.00
N VAL A 106 11.68 -4.10 -2.72
CA VAL A 106 12.12 -2.85 -2.06
C VAL A 106 13.07 -3.12 -0.91
N ASN A 107 13.87 -2.13 -0.55
CA ASN A 107 14.55 -2.11 0.73
C ASN A 107 13.52 -1.89 1.85
N VAL A 108 13.10 -2.99 2.47
CA VAL A 108 12.04 -3.01 3.48
C VAL A 108 12.32 -2.05 4.63
N GLU A 109 13.56 -1.96 5.11
CA GLU A 109 13.91 -1.07 6.23
C GLU A 109 13.68 0.40 5.87
N LYS A 110 14.19 0.85 4.72
CA LYS A 110 14.01 2.24 4.26
C LYS A 110 12.55 2.54 3.91
N CYS A 111 11.87 1.61 3.26
CA CYS A 111 10.46 1.73 2.95
C CYS A 111 9.63 1.92 4.23
N LEU A 112 9.84 1.09 5.26
CA LEU A 112 9.12 1.19 6.53
C LEU A 112 9.43 2.49 7.29
N GLN A 113 10.64 3.06 7.14
CA GLN A 113 10.95 4.39 7.68
C GLN A 113 10.08 5.47 7.03
N GLU A 114 9.94 5.45 5.71
CA GLU A 114 9.06 6.39 4.99
C GLU A 114 7.59 6.17 5.29
N VAL A 115 7.11 4.92 5.32
CA VAL A 115 5.75 4.57 5.73
C VAL A 115 5.45 5.15 7.11
N LYS A 116 6.34 4.93 8.08
CA LYS A 116 6.18 5.48 9.44
C LYS A 116 6.20 7.01 9.46
N ARG A 117 7.03 7.64 8.62
CA ARG A 117 7.13 9.11 8.54
C ARG A 117 5.83 9.74 8.02
N VAL A 118 5.24 9.18 6.96
CA VAL A 118 4.06 9.77 6.31
C VAL A 118 2.76 9.50 7.06
N LEU A 119 2.67 8.40 7.81
CA LEU A 119 1.47 8.04 8.56
C LEU A 119 1.17 9.02 9.71
N LYS A 120 -0.10 9.43 9.82
CA LYS A 120 -0.64 10.09 11.02
C LYS A 120 -0.45 9.20 12.25
N PRO A 121 -0.38 9.78 13.47
CA PRO A 121 -0.54 8.99 14.70
C PRO A 121 -1.85 8.18 14.67
N GLY A 122 -1.75 6.85 14.74
CA GLY A 122 -2.90 5.95 14.64
C GLY A 122 -3.26 5.49 13.21
N GLY A 123 -2.60 6.05 12.19
CA GLY A 123 -2.71 5.64 10.81
C GLY A 123 -2.34 4.17 10.60
N THR A 124 -2.85 3.58 9.52
CA THR A 124 -2.75 2.15 9.24
C THR A 124 -1.73 1.88 8.14
N PHE A 125 -0.85 0.92 8.37
CA PHE A 125 -0.09 0.29 7.29
C PHE A 125 -0.65 -1.10 7.04
N ALA A 126 -0.94 -1.41 5.78
CA ALA A 126 -1.40 -2.71 5.32
C ALA A 126 -0.52 -3.27 4.21
N ALA A 127 0.07 -4.44 4.43
CA ALA A 127 0.83 -5.16 3.42
C ALA A 127 0.23 -6.56 3.20
N TYR A 128 0.03 -6.93 1.94
CA TYR A 128 -0.67 -8.16 1.56
C TYR A 128 -0.24 -8.70 0.19
N THR A 129 -0.46 -10.00 -0.07
CA THR A 129 -0.06 -10.69 -1.30
C THR A 129 -0.92 -11.92 -1.64
N TRP A 130 -0.75 -12.48 -2.84
CA TRP A 130 -1.61 -13.51 -3.44
C TRP A 130 -1.32 -14.97 -3.08
N THR A 131 -0.16 -15.29 -2.48
CA THR A 131 0.23 -16.54 -1.75
C THR A 131 1.62 -17.11 -2.13
N MET A 132 2.22 -17.77 -1.14
CA MET A 132 3.14 -18.93 -1.17
C MET A 132 4.64 -18.83 -1.43
N ASP A 133 5.26 -17.66 -1.36
CA ASP A 133 6.63 -17.61 -0.87
C ASP A 133 6.55 -17.19 0.60
N GLN A 134 6.95 -18.08 1.51
CA GLN A 134 7.34 -17.60 2.82
C GLN A 134 8.36 -16.49 2.59
N PHE A 135 8.32 -15.42 3.38
CA PHE A 135 9.46 -14.52 3.43
C PHE A 135 10.63 -15.36 3.97
N ASP A 136 11.37 -16.01 3.09
CA ASP A 136 12.50 -16.88 3.42
C ASP A 136 13.67 -16.07 3.97
N ASP A 137 13.62 -14.74 3.83
CA ASP A 137 14.57 -13.83 4.44
C ASP A 137 14.26 -13.66 5.95
N PRO A 138 15.10 -14.21 6.84
CA PRO A 138 14.91 -14.09 8.28
C PRO A 138 14.97 -12.64 8.76
N LYS A 139 15.60 -11.72 8.00
CA LYS A 139 15.61 -10.29 8.30
C LYS A 139 14.26 -9.64 8.06
N VAL A 140 13.57 -10.04 7.00
CA VAL A 140 12.21 -9.58 6.72
C VAL A 140 11.30 -10.07 7.85
N VAL A 141 11.42 -11.34 8.25
CA VAL A 141 10.69 -11.92 9.40
C VAL A 141 11.04 -11.25 10.74
N SER A 142 12.29 -10.86 10.98
CA SER A 142 12.70 -10.21 12.23
C SER A 142 12.29 -8.75 12.32
N ILE A 143 12.41 -7.99 11.21
CA ILE A 143 11.88 -6.62 11.09
C ILE A 143 10.36 -6.65 11.30
N PHE A 144 9.67 -7.66 10.78
CA PHE A 144 8.27 -7.89 11.12
C PHE A 144 8.09 -8.08 12.63
N LYS A 145 8.77 -9.01 13.29
CA LYS A 145 8.59 -9.25 14.73
C LYS A 145 8.87 -8.05 15.63
N GLU A 146 9.81 -7.18 15.27
CA GLU A 146 10.21 -6.01 16.07
C GLU A 146 9.25 -4.81 15.89
N TYR A 147 8.64 -4.64 14.71
CA TYR A 147 7.68 -3.56 14.43
C TYR A 147 6.23 -3.86 14.84
N TYR A 148 5.89 -5.13 15.16
CA TYR A 148 4.53 -5.56 15.53
C TYR A 148 4.01 -5.00 16.87
N SER A 149 4.85 -4.33 17.67
CA SER A 149 4.37 -3.63 18.87
C SER A 149 3.63 -2.32 18.56
N SER A 150 3.60 -1.88 17.29
CA SER A 150 2.92 -0.65 16.85
C SER A 150 2.07 -0.90 15.60
N ARG A 151 0.84 -1.37 15.81
CA ARG A 151 -0.34 -1.33 14.90
C ARG A 151 -0.09 -1.38 13.38
N ILE A 152 0.39 -2.52 12.87
CA ILE A 152 0.47 -2.85 11.44
C ILE A 152 -0.47 -4.04 11.17
N LEU A 153 -1.34 -3.97 10.15
CA LEU A 153 -2.17 -5.09 9.72
C LEU A 153 -1.52 -5.79 8.53
N ILE A 154 -0.98 -6.98 8.75
CA ILE A 154 -0.57 -7.90 7.68
C ILE A 154 -1.68 -8.93 7.56
N ALA A 155 -2.54 -8.79 6.55
CA ALA A 155 -3.51 -9.80 6.20
C ALA A 155 -2.80 -10.84 5.31
N LEU A 156 -2.41 -11.96 5.92
CA LEU A 156 -2.01 -13.17 5.21
C LEU A 156 -3.15 -14.18 5.32
N GLU A 157 -3.81 -14.49 4.21
CA GLU A 157 -4.57 -15.72 3.85
C GLU A 157 -5.72 -15.38 2.87
N LYS A 158 -6.19 -16.22 1.95
CA LYS A 158 -5.74 -17.44 1.25
C LYS A 158 -6.85 -17.71 0.22
N TYR A 159 -6.53 -18.18 -0.98
CA TYR A 159 -7.21 -19.30 -1.65
C TYR A 159 -6.24 -19.93 -2.64
#